data_AF-A0A484NE21-F1
#
_entry.id   AF-A0A484NE21-F1
#
_cell.length_a   1.000
_cell.length_b   1.000
_cell.length_c   1.000
_cell.angle_alpha   90.00
_cell.angle_beta   90.00
_cell.angle_gamma   90.00
#
_symmetry.space_group_name_H-M   'P 1'
#
loop_
_entity.id
_entity.type
_entity.pdbx_description
1 polymer ?
#
loop_
_entity_poly.entity_id
_entity_poly.type
_entity_poly.pdbx_seq_one_letter_code
_entity_poly.pdbx_strand_id
1 'polypeptide(L)'
;MSPVKTYSHFTHQAVLKHSLVELLPDDIHIGCNGRVHIAFTEKLWWRPRGLLVDQFDSKEDLINAVMTSSLIPGYLAPRPATMFRNRLCFDGGLTLFMPPTSAS
;
A
#
# COMPACT_ATOMS: atom_id res chain seq x y z
N MET A 1 11.87 33.34 -14.93
CA MET A 1 10.74 32.55 -15.46
C MET A 1 10.92 31.14 -14.93
N SER A 2 10.31 30.83 -13.79
CA SER A 2 10.44 29.52 -13.14
C SER A 2 9.77 28.45 -14.00
N PRO A 3 10.35 27.27 -14.19
CA PRO A 3 9.74 26.24 -15.01
C PRO A 3 8.41 25.83 -14.40
N VAL A 4 7.37 25.83 -15.23
CA VAL A 4 6.07 25.25 -14.92
C VAL A 4 6.31 23.79 -14.53
N LYS A 5 6.08 23.44 -13.26
CA LYS A 5 6.04 22.04 -12.82
C LYS A 5 4.89 21.39 -13.59
N THR A 6 5.22 20.58 -14.59
CA THR A 6 4.26 19.72 -15.28
C THR A 6 3.76 18.69 -14.26
N TYR A 7 2.63 18.98 -13.61
CA TYR A 7 1.91 17.99 -12.82
C TYR A 7 1.33 16.96 -13.80
N SER A 8 2.05 15.86 -14.02
CA SER A 8 1.52 14.73 -14.77
C SER A 8 0.29 14.20 -14.02
N HIS A 9 -0.90 14.24 -14.64
CA HIS A 9 -2.14 13.54 -14.26
C HIS A 9 -2.40 13.34 -12.74
N PHE A 10 -3.34 14.10 -12.18
CA PHE A 10 -3.87 13.89 -10.82
C PHE A 10 -4.62 12.55 -10.71
N THR A 11 -3.90 11.47 -10.39
CA THR A 11 -4.53 10.19 -10.03
C THR A 11 -4.81 10.15 -8.54
N HIS A 12 -5.88 9.46 -8.11
CA HIS A 12 -6.17 9.24 -6.69
C HIS A 12 -4.96 8.66 -5.94
N GLN A 13 -4.19 7.79 -6.61
CA GLN A 13 -2.97 7.20 -6.07
C GLN A 13 -1.84 8.21 -5.86
N ALA A 14 -1.65 9.15 -6.80
CA ALA A 14 -0.65 10.20 -6.65
C ALA A 14 -0.99 11.14 -5.50
N VAL A 15 -2.27 11.50 -5.35
CA VAL A 15 -2.75 12.34 -4.25
C VAL A 15 -2.56 11.62 -2.91
N LEU A 16 -2.99 10.37 -2.79
CA LEU A 16 -2.80 9.58 -1.57
C LEU A 16 -1.32 9.47 -1.20
N LYS A 17 -0.45 9.13 -2.15
CA LYS A 17 0.99 9.03 -1.90
C LYS A 17 1.57 10.37 -1.43
N HIS A 18 1.19 11.47 -2.08
CA HIS A 18 1.63 12.81 -1.68
C HIS A 18 1.21 13.14 -0.24
N SER A 19 -0.07 12.94 0.09
CA SER A 19 -0.59 13.20 1.43
C SER A 19 0.10 12.33 2.49
N LEU A 20 0.36 11.04 2.22
CA LEU A 20 1.07 10.18 3.17
C LEU A 20 2.53 10.61 3.38
N VAL A 21 3.22 11.03 2.32
CA VAL A 21 4.61 11.53 2.43
C VAL A 21 4.66 12.83 3.25
N GLU A 22 3.69 13.72 3.03
CA GLU A 22 3.62 15.04 3.67
C GLU A 22 3.17 14.97 5.13
N LEU A 23 2.18 14.12 5.45
CA LEU A 23 1.53 14.11 6.77
C LEU A 23 2.20 13.16 7.76
N LEU A 24 2.86 12.08 7.31
CA LEU A 24 3.45 11.10 8.22
C LEU A 24 4.84 11.57 8.71
N PRO A 25 5.17 11.42 10.01
CA PRO A 25 6.54 11.61 10.51
C PRO A 25 7.54 10.65 9.86
N ASP A 26 8.82 11.03 9.78
CA ASP A 26 9.86 10.22 9.10
C ASP A 26 10.14 8.86 9.77
N ASP A 27 9.92 8.76 11.07
CA ASP A 27 10.10 7.56 11.89
C ASP A 27 8.81 6.77 12.11
N ILE A 28 7.72 7.10 11.41
CA ILE A 28 6.39 6.50 11.59
C ILE A 28 6.39 4.96 11.58
N HIS A 29 7.26 4.37 10.75
CA HIS A 29 7.42 2.92 10.62
C HIS A 29 7.79 2.25 11.95
N ILE A 30 8.58 2.90 12.81
CA ILE A 30 8.94 2.40 14.14
C ILE A 30 7.70 2.31 15.02
N GLY A 31 6.85 3.33 15.00
CA GLY A 31 5.61 3.37 15.79
C GLY A 31 4.53 2.41 15.27
N CYS A 32 4.55 2.09 13.98
CA CYS A 32 3.61 1.17 13.34
C CYS A 32 3.98 -0.30 13.51
N ASN A 33 5.27 -0.62 13.65
CA ASN A 33 5.74 -2.01 13.75
C ASN A 33 5.08 -2.76 14.92
N GLY A 34 4.45 -3.89 14.60
CA GLY A 34 3.69 -4.72 15.54
C GLY A 34 2.35 -4.13 16.02
N ARG A 35 1.93 -2.96 15.50
CA ARG A 35 0.67 -2.30 15.87
C ARG A 35 -0.28 -2.12 14.70
N VAL A 36 0.27 -1.88 13.51
CA VAL A 36 -0.49 -1.70 12.26
C VAL A 36 -0.28 -2.93 11.38
N HIS A 37 -1.38 -3.58 11.02
CA HIS A 37 -1.38 -4.72 10.11
C HIS A 37 -1.97 -4.30 8.77
N ILE A 38 -1.20 -4.44 7.70
CA ILE A 38 -1.62 -4.12 6.34
C ILE A 38 -1.83 -5.42 5.57
N ALA A 39 -3.03 -5.58 5.01
CA ALA A 39 -3.40 -6.77 4.26
C ALA A 39 -3.16 -6.60 2.75
N PHE A 40 -2.64 -7.65 2.15
CA PHE A 40 -2.44 -7.80 0.70
C PHE A 40 -3.04 -9.10 0.21
N THR A 41 -3.32 -9.11 -1.08
CA THR A 41 -3.50 -10.35 -1.83
C THR A 41 -2.25 -10.60 -2.66
N GLU A 42 -1.46 -11.62 -2.32
CA GLU A 42 -0.32 -12.05 -3.12
C GLU A 42 -0.80 -12.91 -4.30
N LYS A 43 -0.39 -12.55 -5.53
CA LYS A 43 -0.64 -13.34 -6.73
C LYS A 43 0.27 -14.56 -6.72
N LEU A 44 -0.30 -15.74 -6.57
CA LEU A 44 0.35 -16.99 -6.96
C LEU A 44 -0.32 -17.57 -8.21
N TRP A 45 0.38 -18.48 -8.87
CA TRP A 45 0.03 -18.96 -10.21
C TRP A 45 -1.37 -19.58 -10.31
N TRP A 46 -1.84 -20.28 -9.27
CA TRP A 46 -3.13 -20.98 -9.27
C TRP A 46 -4.10 -20.56 -8.16
N ARG A 47 -3.64 -19.92 -7.08
CA ARG A 47 -4.49 -19.50 -5.95
C ARG A 47 -3.99 -18.21 -5.30
N PRO A 48 -4.82 -17.16 -5.17
CA PRO A 48 -4.43 -15.98 -4.41
C PRO A 48 -4.21 -16.34 -2.95
N ARG A 49 -3.25 -15.68 -2.31
CA ARG A 49 -2.92 -15.87 -0.90
C ARG A 49 -3.05 -14.54 -0.17
N GLY A 50 -3.73 -14.54 0.98
CA GLY A 50 -3.69 -13.42 1.90
C GLY A 50 -2.31 -13.28 2.55
N LEU A 51 -1.77 -12.08 2.54
CA LEU A 51 -0.51 -11.72 3.19
C LEU A 51 -0.79 -10.55 4.14
N LEU A 52 -0.39 -10.70 5.40
CA LEU A 52 -0.46 -9.64 6.40
C LEU A 52 0.97 -9.17 6.69
N VAL A 53 1.19 -7.87 6.66
CA VAL A 53 2.50 -7.26 6.95
C VAL A 53 2.34 -6.26 8.09
N ASP A 54 3.20 -6.39 9.08
CA ASP A 54 3.20 -5.63 10.33
C ASP A 54 4.59 -5.15 10.75
N GLN A 55 5.59 -5.40 9.91
CA GLN A 55 6.97 -4.96 10.08
C GLN A 55 7.40 -4.18 8.85
N PHE A 56 7.88 -2.97 9.06
CA PHE A 56 8.24 -1.96 8.07
C PHE A 56 9.66 -1.47 8.35
N ASP A 57 10.49 -1.45 7.30
CA ASP A 57 11.91 -1.11 7.41
C ASP A 57 12.15 0.40 7.32
N SER A 58 11.19 1.15 6.79
CA SER A 58 11.25 2.61 6.63
C SER A 58 9.85 3.22 6.43
N LYS A 59 9.75 4.55 6.51
CA LYS A 59 8.53 5.30 6.12
C LYS A 59 8.11 5.00 4.69
N GLU A 60 9.07 4.92 3.75
CA GLU A 60 8.77 4.62 2.36
C GLU A 60 8.18 3.20 2.20
N ASP A 61 8.74 2.23 2.90
CA ASP A 61 8.25 0.86 2.88
C ASP A 61 6.83 0.73 3.47
N LEU A 62 6.54 1.44 4.58
CA LEU A 62 5.17 1.58 5.10
C LEU A 62 4.22 2.24 4.09
N ILE A 63 4.63 3.33 3.44
CA ILE A 63 3.79 4.01 2.45
C ILE A 63 3.53 3.10 1.25
N ASN A 64 4.55 2.39 0.75
CA ASN A 64 4.41 1.43 -0.33
C ASN A 64 3.46 0.29 0.05
N ALA A 65 3.47 -0.15 1.31
CA ALA A 65 2.50 -1.09 1.85
C ALA A 65 1.07 -0.51 1.78
N VAL A 66 0.82 0.69 2.33
CA VAL A 66 -0.51 1.33 2.28
C VAL A 66 -1.00 1.51 0.84
N MET A 67 -0.12 1.97 -0.06
CA MET A 67 -0.43 2.16 -1.47
C MET A 67 -0.82 0.86 -2.16
N THR A 68 -0.12 -0.24 -1.86
CA THR A 68 -0.41 -1.58 -2.41
C THR A 68 -1.76 -2.08 -1.91
N SER A 69 -2.05 -1.88 -0.62
CA SER A 69 -3.30 -2.30 0.01
C SER A 69 -4.51 -1.51 -0.47
N SER A 70 -4.32 -0.33 -1.04
CA SER A 70 -5.38 0.55 -1.56
C SER A 70 -5.55 0.47 -3.08
N LEU A 71 -4.83 -0.43 -3.76
CA LEU A 71 -4.85 -0.57 -5.22
C LEU A 71 -6.00 -1.49 -5.65
N ILE A 72 -7.24 -1.03 -5.49
CA ILE A 72 -8.45 -1.78 -5.81
C ILE A 72 -8.46 -2.13 -7.32
N PRO A 73 -8.36 -3.42 -7.69
CA PRO A 73 -8.32 -3.84 -9.08
C PRO A 73 -9.58 -3.42 -9.85
N GLY A 74 -9.40 -2.78 -11.01
CA GLY A 74 -10.51 -2.30 -11.85
C GLY A 74 -11.13 -0.97 -11.43
N TYR A 75 -10.80 -0.43 -10.25
CA TYR A 75 -11.28 0.88 -9.79
C TYR A 75 -10.21 1.97 -9.86
N LEU A 76 -9.02 1.73 -9.29
CA LEU A 76 -8.03 2.79 -9.05
C LEU A 76 -6.75 2.71 -9.88
N ALA A 77 -6.55 1.65 -10.67
CA ALA A 77 -5.32 1.47 -11.43
C ALA A 77 -5.56 0.82 -12.81
N PRO A 78 -4.86 1.30 -13.86
CA PRO A 78 -4.86 0.65 -15.18
C PRO A 78 -4.17 -0.73 -15.16
N ARG A 79 -3.35 -1.00 -14.14
CA ARG A 79 -2.76 -2.32 -13.86
C ARG A 79 -3.27 -2.81 -12.51
N PRO A 80 -3.86 -4.01 -12.42
CA PRO A 80 -4.50 -4.48 -11.20
C PRO A 80 -3.52 -4.85 -10.09
N ALA A 81 -2.23 -4.99 -10.37
CA ALA A 81 -1.22 -5.43 -9.41
C ALA A 81 0.00 -4.50 -9.38
N THR A 82 0.69 -4.47 -8.24
CA THR A 82 1.96 -3.77 -8.04
C THR A 82 2.98 -4.71 -7.38
N MET A 83 4.26 -4.32 -7.41
CA MET A 83 5.32 -5.05 -6.72
C MET A 83 5.49 -4.49 -5.31
N PHE A 84 5.39 -5.36 -4.30
CA PHE A 84 5.73 -5.05 -2.91
C PHE A 84 6.73 -6.09 -2.41
N ARG A 85 7.94 -5.65 -2.00
CA ARG A 85 9.04 -6.54 -1.56
C ARG A 85 9.25 -7.77 -2.47
N ASN A 86 9.35 -7.51 -3.77
CA ASN A 86 9.54 -8.52 -4.81
C ASN A 86 8.39 -9.54 -4.97
N ARG A 87 7.20 -9.24 -4.43
CA ARG A 87 5.96 -10.01 -4.59
C ARG A 87 4.97 -9.23 -5.43
N LEU A 88 4.27 -9.91 -6.32
CA LEU A 88 3.19 -9.32 -7.10
C LEU A 88 1.92 -9.30 -6.25
N CYS A 89 1.50 -8.11 -5.81
CA CYS A 89 0.42 -7.93 -4.86
C CYS A 89 -0.74 -7.10 -5.43
N PHE A 90 -1.93 -7.40 -4.92
CA PHE A 90 -3.17 -6.65 -5.09
C PHE A 90 -3.65 -6.14 -3.72
N ASP A 91 -4.71 -5.33 -3.76
CA ASP A 91 -5.54 -4.95 -2.63
C ASP A 91 -5.88 -6.15 -1.71
N GLY A 92 -5.86 -5.90 -0.40
CA GLY A 92 -6.15 -6.91 0.62
C GLY A 92 -7.60 -7.39 0.62
N GLY A 93 -8.53 -6.58 0.12
CA GLY A 93 -9.97 -6.84 0.09
C GLY A 93 -10.37 -8.10 -0.68
N LEU A 94 -9.51 -8.61 -1.58
CA LEU A 94 -9.79 -9.86 -2.30
C LEU A 94 -9.61 -11.13 -1.45
N THR A 95 -8.85 -11.08 -0.36
CA THR A 95 -8.56 -12.25 0.48
C THR A 95 -8.78 -12.01 1.96
N LEU A 96 -8.51 -10.80 2.45
CA LEU A 96 -8.57 -10.39 3.85
C LEU A 96 -9.34 -9.06 3.96
N PHE A 97 -10.58 -9.02 3.44
CA PHE A 97 -11.45 -7.84 3.52
C PHE A 97 -11.64 -7.35 4.96
N MET A 98 -11.70 -8.28 5.91
CA MET A 98 -11.60 -8.02 7.34
C MET A 98 -10.34 -8.72 7.84
N PRO A 99 -9.19 -8.03 7.93
CA PRO A 99 -8.00 -8.64 8.50
C PRO A 99 -8.29 -9.04 9.95
N PRO A 100 -7.71 -10.15 10.43
CA PRO A 100 -7.96 -10.63 11.78
C PRO A 100 -7.64 -9.53 12.78
N THR A 101 -8.65 -9.11 13.54
CA THR A 101 -8.47 -8.14 14.63
C THR A 101 -7.75 -8.84 15.77
N SER A 102 -6.86 -8.13 16.46
CA SER A 102 -6.16 -8.63 17.67
C SER A 102 -7.07 -8.90 18.87
N ALA A 103 -8.38 -9.05 18.67
CA ALA A 103 -9.33 -9.43 19.70
C ALA A 103 -9.10 -10.91 20.06
N SER A 104 -8.39 -11.12 21.17
CA SER A 104 -8.48 -12.31 22.02
C SER A 104 -9.42 -12.01 23.17
#